data_AF-A0A9W4SA10-F1
#
_entry.id   AF-A0A9W4SA10-F1
#
_cell.length_a   1.000
_cell.length_b   1.000
_cell.length_c   1.000
_cell.angle_alpha   90.00
_cell.angle_beta   90.00
_cell.angle_gamma   90.00
#
_symmetry.space_group_name_H-M   'P 1'
#
loop_
_entity.id
_entity.type
_entity.pdbx_description
1 polymer ?
#
loop_
_entity_poly.entity_id
_entity_poly.type
_entity_poly.pdbx_seq_one_letter_code
_entity_poly.pdbx_strand_id
1 'polypeptide(L)'
;VEQAKILFESTTLAFNRTDLRKSGFLDLWGGVSRDIADADTAYAHGKNLWLIRWEANSADANAPYPADGTTYMKGLIKPFEDALIAGGQELRGFVNYADTELTEAEWSARLYGANFDRLKQIKAAVDPEGLFTNHKQAIPLP
;
A
#
# COMPACT_ATOMS: atom_id res chain seq x y z
N VAL A 1 -12.41 -15.13 7.37
CA VAL A 1 -12.19 -16.36 6.55
C VAL A 1 -12.49 -16.08 5.08
N GLU A 2 -13.64 -15.49 4.76
CA GLU A 2 -14.02 -15.15 3.38
C GLU A 2 -13.01 -14.24 2.65
N GLN A 3 -12.63 -13.10 3.24
CA GLN A 3 -11.63 -12.19 2.65
C GLN A 3 -10.27 -12.86 2.43
N ALA A 4 -9.84 -13.72 3.35
CA ALA A 4 -8.59 -14.47 3.19
C ALA A 4 -8.68 -15.48 2.02
N LYS A 5 -9.82 -16.14 1.85
CA LYS A 5 -10.07 -17.01 0.70
C LYS A 5 -10.01 -16.22 -0.61
N ILE A 6 -10.69 -15.07 -0.67
CA ILE A 6 -10.67 -14.17 -1.83
C ILE A 6 -9.24 -13.77 -2.17
N LEU A 7 -8.45 -13.36 -1.16
CA LEU A 7 -7.03 -13.01 -1.35
C LEU A 7 -6.26 -14.14 -2.05
N PHE A 8 -6.33 -15.37 -1.54
CA PHE A 8 -5.59 -16.49 -2.14
C PHE A 8 -6.10 -16.88 -3.54
N GLU A 9 -7.41 -16.89 -3.72
CA GLU A 9 -8.05 -17.23 -5.00
C GLU A 9 -7.72 -16.19 -6.08
N SER A 10 -7.83 -14.89 -5.79
CA SER A 10 -7.59 -13.83 -6.76
C SER A 10 -6.11 -13.51 -6.98
N THR A 11 -5.22 -13.87 -6.06
CA THR A 11 -3.78 -13.64 -6.19
C THR A 11 -3.03 -14.92 -6.60
N THR A 12 -2.61 -15.72 -5.62
CA THR A 12 -1.67 -16.84 -5.80
C THR A 12 -2.21 -17.90 -6.75
N LEU A 13 -3.50 -18.22 -6.66
CA LEU A 13 -4.13 -19.28 -7.45
C LEU A 13 -4.53 -18.82 -8.85
N ALA A 14 -4.99 -17.56 -9.01
CA ALA A 14 -5.30 -16.99 -10.32
C ALA A 14 -4.06 -16.53 -11.11
N PHE A 15 -2.90 -16.42 -10.46
CA PHE A 15 -1.65 -16.02 -11.12
C PHE A 15 -1.24 -17.05 -12.19
N ASN A 16 -1.21 -16.61 -13.45
CA ASN A 16 -1.08 -17.44 -14.65
C ASN A 16 -0.03 -16.91 -15.65
N ARG A 17 0.93 -16.10 -15.18
CA ARG A 17 2.02 -15.54 -15.99
C ARG A 17 3.30 -16.34 -15.81
N THR A 18 4.05 -16.54 -16.89
CA THR A 18 5.35 -17.26 -16.89
C THR A 18 6.55 -16.32 -17.01
N ASP A 19 6.32 -15.11 -17.48
CA ASP A 19 7.28 -14.00 -17.60
C ASP A 19 7.39 -13.17 -16.31
N LEU A 20 6.58 -13.47 -15.30
CA LEU A 20 6.62 -12.89 -13.97
C LEU A 20 6.82 -13.97 -12.90
N ARG A 21 7.53 -13.61 -11.83
CA ARG A 21 7.67 -14.41 -10.62
C ARG A 21 6.99 -13.70 -9.45
N LYS A 22 5.83 -14.21 -9.04
CA LYS A 22 5.09 -13.71 -7.87
C LYS A 22 5.84 -13.96 -6.55
N SER A 23 5.63 -13.06 -5.60
CA SER A 23 6.02 -13.16 -4.20
C SER A 23 4.97 -12.45 -3.35
N GLY A 24 4.91 -12.77 -2.06
CA GLY A 24 4.01 -12.10 -1.14
C GLY A 24 4.21 -12.57 0.29
N PHE A 25 3.81 -11.73 1.23
CA PHE A 25 3.94 -11.98 2.67
C PHE A 25 2.64 -11.60 3.36
N LEU A 26 2.25 -12.40 4.35
CA LEU A 26 1.23 -12.07 5.33
C LEU A 26 1.96 -11.96 6.66
N ASP A 27 2.37 -10.73 6.99
CA ASP A 27 3.09 -10.47 8.22
C ASP A 27 2.08 -10.23 9.35
N LEU A 28 2.14 -11.09 10.37
CA LEU A 28 1.32 -10.92 11.57
C LEU A 28 1.83 -9.69 12.33
N TRP A 29 1.02 -8.65 12.33
CA TRP A 29 1.25 -7.43 13.07
C TRP A 29 0.36 -7.42 14.32
N GLY A 30 0.84 -6.84 15.41
CA GLY A 30 0.09 -6.81 16.66
C GLY A 30 0.98 -6.70 17.88
N GLY A 31 0.42 -7.03 19.05
CA GLY A 31 1.09 -6.75 20.32
C GLY A 31 1.18 -5.25 20.56
N VAL A 32 2.38 -4.75 20.84
CA VAL A 32 2.63 -3.35 21.22
C VAL A 32 2.17 -2.33 20.19
N SER A 33 2.08 -2.69 18.90
CA SER A 33 1.55 -1.78 17.87
C SER A 33 0.06 -1.47 18.06
N ARG A 34 -0.67 -2.33 18.77
CA ARG A 34 -2.10 -2.14 19.07
C ARG A 34 -2.35 -1.13 20.19
N ASP A 35 -1.30 -0.80 20.95
CA ASP A 35 -1.33 0.18 22.04
C ASP A 35 -1.06 1.60 21.55
N ILE A 36 -0.63 1.75 20.28
CA ILE A 36 -0.34 3.03 19.65
C ILE A 36 -1.61 3.54 18.95
N ALA A 37 -2.01 4.78 19.21
CA ALA A 37 -3.09 5.42 18.48
C ALA A 37 -2.60 5.93 17.12
N ASP A 38 -3.49 5.96 16.12
CA ASP A 38 -3.15 6.45 14.77
C ASP A 38 -2.55 7.86 14.79
N ALA A 39 -2.96 8.71 15.73
CA ALA A 39 -2.48 10.08 15.86
C ALA A 39 -1.10 10.22 16.53
N ASP A 40 -0.58 9.17 17.18
CA ASP A 40 0.68 9.22 17.93
C ASP A 40 1.90 9.34 17.01
N THR A 41 1.80 8.85 15.77
CA THR A 41 2.89 8.85 14.80
C THR A 41 2.40 9.26 13.41
N ALA A 42 3.32 9.45 12.45
CA ALA A 42 2.94 9.70 11.06
C ALA A 42 2.24 8.50 10.41
N TYR A 43 2.54 7.29 10.86
CA TYR A 43 1.95 6.07 10.34
C TYR A 43 0.60 5.78 11.00
N ALA A 44 -0.46 5.66 10.20
CA ALA A 44 -1.78 5.27 10.69
C ALA A 44 -1.86 3.74 10.76
N HIS A 45 -1.66 3.18 11.96
CA HIS A 45 -1.54 1.74 12.21
C HIS A 45 -2.87 0.99 12.06
N GLY A 46 -4.01 1.67 12.20
CA GLY A 46 -5.35 1.13 11.99
C GLY A 46 -5.72 -0.04 12.92
N LYS A 47 -4.96 -0.27 14.00
CA LYS A 47 -5.01 -1.49 14.82
C LYS A 47 -4.94 -2.79 13.98
N ASN A 48 -4.27 -2.73 12.83
CA ASN A 48 -4.17 -3.81 11.86
C ASN A 48 -3.51 -5.06 12.48
N LEU A 49 -4.05 -6.24 12.15
CA LEU A 49 -3.47 -7.53 12.53
C LEU A 49 -2.52 -8.08 11.46
N TRP A 50 -2.64 -7.62 10.22
CA TRP A 50 -1.90 -8.16 9.09
C TRP A 50 -1.38 -7.02 8.21
N LEU A 51 -0.10 -7.10 7.85
CA LEU A 51 0.41 -6.45 6.63
C LEU A 51 0.41 -7.50 5.52
N ILE A 52 -0.20 -7.17 4.40
CA ILE A 52 -0.29 -8.05 3.23
C ILE A 52 0.49 -7.41 2.10
N ARG A 53 1.55 -8.08 1.64
CA ARG A 53 2.35 -7.67 0.49
C ARG A 53 2.09 -8.60 -0.68
N TRP A 54 1.83 -8.03 -1.85
CA TRP A 54 1.65 -8.76 -3.10
C TRP A 54 2.52 -8.10 -4.17
N GLU A 55 3.49 -8.84 -4.71
CA GLU A 55 4.48 -8.29 -5.63
C GLU A 55 4.90 -9.33 -6.68
N ALA A 56 5.51 -8.87 -7.76
CA ALA A 56 6.11 -9.73 -8.76
C ALA A 56 7.36 -9.07 -9.32
N ASN A 57 8.34 -9.89 -9.67
CA ASN A 57 9.51 -9.49 -10.43
C ASN A 57 9.42 -10.10 -11.83
N SER A 58 10.20 -9.59 -12.80
CA SER A 58 10.44 -10.32 -14.05
C SER A 58 10.94 -11.74 -13.73
N ALA A 59 10.45 -12.75 -14.45
CA ALA A 59 10.91 -14.12 -14.28
C ALA A 59 12.38 -14.29 -14.70
N ASP A 60 12.81 -13.54 -15.71
CA ASP A 60 14.21 -13.35 -16.08
C ASP A 60 14.70 -11.98 -15.59
N ALA A 61 15.74 -11.97 -14.77
CA ALA A 61 16.34 -10.75 -14.22
C ALA A 61 16.93 -9.81 -15.29
N ASN A 62 17.17 -10.32 -16.50
CA ASN A 62 17.67 -9.53 -17.62
C ASN A 62 16.56 -9.03 -18.55
N ALA A 63 15.33 -9.53 -18.38
CA ALA A 63 14.19 -9.11 -19.18
C ALA A 63 13.52 -7.87 -18.56
N PRO A 64 13.05 -6.92 -19.39
CA PRO A 64 12.28 -5.79 -18.89
C PRO A 64 11.01 -6.28 -18.19
N TYR A 65 10.58 -5.57 -17.15
CA TYR A 65 9.29 -5.83 -16.53
C TYR A 65 8.18 -5.65 -17.58
N PRO A 66 7.22 -6.60 -17.71
CA PRO A 66 6.17 -6.51 -18.70
C PRO A 66 5.38 -5.21 -18.59
N ALA A 67 5.09 -4.57 -19.73
CA ALA A 67 4.41 -3.27 -19.77
C ALA A 67 3.02 -3.29 -19.11
N ASP A 68 2.34 -4.44 -19.14
CA ASP A 68 1.04 -4.67 -18.50
C ASP A 68 1.14 -5.28 -17.10
N GLY A 69 2.35 -5.55 -16.61
CA GLY A 69 2.59 -6.28 -15.36
C GLY A 69 1.99 -5.58 -14.14
N THR A 70 2.07 -4.25 -14.07
CA THR A 70 1.48 -3.47 -12.98
C THR A 70 -0.05 -3.57 -12.99
N THR A 71 -0.66 -3.39 -14.16
CA THR A 71 -2.12 -3.54 -14.35
C THR A 71 -2.58 -4.95 -13.99
N TYR A 72 -1.84 -5.97 -14.41
CA TYR A 72 -2.11 -7.36 -14.07
C TYR A 72 -2.09 -7.60 -12.56
N MET A 73 -1.02 -7.16 -11.87
CA MET A 73 -0.88 -7.34 -10.42
C MET A 73 -1.96 -6.59 -9.62
N LYS A 74 -2.32 -5.37 -10.05
CA LYS A 74 -3.45 -4.61 -9.47
C LYS A 74 -4.78 -5.34 -9.67
N GLY A 75 -4.99 -5.94 -10.84
CA GLY A 75 -6.18 -6.75 -11.14
C GLY A 75 -6.33 -7.96 -10.20
N LEU A 76 -5.22 -8.59 -9.81
CA LEU A 76 -5.23 -9.75 -8.90
C LEU A 76 -5.57 -9.38 -7.45
N ILE A 77 -5.09 -8.23 -6.94
CA ILE A 77 -5.36 -7.81 -5.55
C ILE A 77 -6.71 -7.12 -5.38
N LYS A 78 -7.24 -6.52 -6.45
CA LYS A 78 -8.48 -5.72 -6.42
C LYS A 78 -9.70 -6.46 -5.80
N PRO A 79 -9.98 -7.74 -6.09
CA PRO A 79 -11.11 -8.43 -5.46
C PRO A 79 -11.00 -8.48 -3.93
N PHE A 80 -9.78 -8.59 -3.40
CA PHE A 80 -9.54 -8.54 -1.97
C PHE A 80 -9.75 -7.14 -1.40
N GLU A 81 -9.25 -6.10 -2.06
CA GLU A 81 -9.50 -4.70 -1.68
C GLU A 81 -11.01 -4.40 -1.65
N ASP A 82 -11.74 -4.79 -2.69
CA ASP A 82 -13.19 -4.59 -2.79
C ASP A 82 -13.93 -5.34 -1.66
N ALA A 83 -13.49 -6.54 -1.31
CA ALA A 83 -14.06 -7.32 -0.20
C ALA A 83 -13.75 -6.72 1.19
N LEU A 84 -12.61 -6.03 1.36
CA LEU A 84 -12.31 -5.27 2.58
C LEU A 84 -13.25 -4.07 2.71
N ILE A 85 -13.40 -3.29 1.64
CA ILE A 85 -14.29 -2.13 1.59
C ILE A 85 -15.75 -2.54 1.85
N ALA A 86 -16.23 -3.60 1.19
CA ALA A 86 -17.57 -4.12 1.41
C ALA A 86 -17.79 -4.61 2.86
N GLY A 87 -16.72 -5.07 3.52
CA GLY A 87 -16.71 -5.42 4.94
C GLY A 87 -16.56 -4.23 5.89
N GLY A 88 -16.61 -2.99 5.39
CA GLY A 88 -16.50 -1.76 6.18
C GLY A 88 -15.08 -1.43 6.66
N GLN A 89 -14.05 -2.03 6.04
CA GLN A 89 -12.66 -1.71 6.35
C GLN A 89 -12.15 -0.62 5.40
N GLU A 90 -11.43 0.36 5.94
CA GLU A 90 -10.66 1.29 5.13
C GLU A 90 -9.41 0.60 4.59
N LEU A 91 -9.04 0.90 3.35
CA LEU A 91 -7.77 0.44 2.81
C LEU A 91 -6.63 1.21 3.50
N ARG A 92 -5.64 0.47 4.00
CA ARG A 92 -4.42 0.99 4.60
C ARG A 92 -3.23 0.59 3.76
N GLY A 93 -2.16 1.39 3.80
CA GLY A 93 -0.90 1.11 3.13
C GLY A 93 0.27 1.20 4.11
N PHE A 94 1.47 0.95 3.61
CA PHE A 94 2.70 1.13 4.38
C PHE A 94 3.72 1.84 3.49
N VAL A 95 4.21 3.00 3.92
CA VAL A 95 4.98 3.92 3.05
C VAL A 95 6.25 3.28 2.49
N ASN A 96 6.83 2.30 3.19
CA ASN A 96 7.98 1.54 2.71
C ASN A 96 7.67 0.63 1.50
N TYR A 97 6.38 0.45 1.18
CA TYR A 97 5.85 -0.24 0.00
C TYR A 97 4.88 0.67 -0.75
N ALA A 98 5.35 1.86 -1.12
CA ALA A 98 4.59 2.87 -1.86
C ALA A 98 4.10 2.36 -3.22
N ASP A 99 2.82 2.57 -3.53
CA ASP A 99 2.24 2.33 -4.86
C ASP A 99 2.06 3.67 -5.58
N THR A 100 3.00 4.02 -6.47
CA THR A 100 2.99 5.29 -7.22
C THR A 100 1.88 5.40 -8.26
N GLU A 101 1.09 4.35 -8.48
CA GLU A 101 -0.10 4.37 -9.35
C GLU A 101 -1.34 4.90 -8.64
N LEU A 102 -1.27 5.14 -7.32
CA LEU A 102 -2.33 5.77 -6.55
C LEU A 102 -2.29 7.30 -6.72
N THR A 103 -3.46 7.91 -6.82
CA THR A 103 -3.63 9.37 -6.75
C THR A 103 -3.28 9.89 -5.35
N GLU A 104 -3.05 11.20 -5.21
CA GLU A 104 -2.78 11.81 -3.91
C GLU A 104 -3.86 11.52 -2.87
N ALA A 105 -5.13 11.66 -3.25
CA ALA A 105 -6.23 11.35 -2.34
C ALA A 105 -6.19 9.88 -1.86
N GLU A 106 -5.85 8.95 -2.74
CA GLU A 106 -5.78 7.52 -2.40
C GLU A 106 -4.56 7.20 -1.52
N TRP A 107 -3.35 7.60 -1.92
CA TRP A 107 -2.16 7.25 -1.14
C TRP A 107 -2.13 7.99 0.19
N SER A 108 -2.58 9.25 0.26
CA SER A 108 -2.57 10.00 1.51
C SER A 108 -3.54 9.39 2.53
N ALA A 109 -4.75 9.02 2.10
CA ALA A 109 -5.72 8.32 2.93
C ALA A 109 -5.18 6.96 3.41
N ARG A 110 -4.59 6.16 2.51
CA ARG A 110 -4.06 4.82 2.85
C ARG A 110 -2.83 4.88 3.77
N LEU A 111 -1.90 5.80 3.54
CA LEU A 111 -0.60 5.86 4.24
C LEU A 111 -0.65 6.65 5.54
N TYR A 112 -1.39 7.76 5.56
CA TYR A 112 -1.32 8.75 6.63
C TYR A 112 -2.69 9.04 7.27
N GLY A 113 -3.79 8.77 6.56
CA GLY A 113 -5.15 9.04 7.06
C GLY A 113 -5.31 10.48 7.53
N ALA A 114 -5.91 10.67 8.71
CA ALA A 114 -6.11 12.00 9.32
C ALA A 114 -4.79 12.73 9.65
N ASN A 115 -3.64 12.06 9.64
CA ASN A 115 -2.35 12.71 9.92
C ASN A 115 -1.81 13.49 8.72
N PHE A 116 -2.37 13.31 7.52
CA PHE A 116 -1.83 13.92 6.31
C PHE A 116 -1.77 15.45 6.39
N ASP A 117 -2.82 16.09 6.90
CA ASP A 117 -2.85 17.56 7.07
C ASP A 117 -1.75 18.04 8.02
N ARG A 118 -1.53 17.32 9.14
CA ARG A 118 -0.44 17.62 10.07
C ARG A 118 0.93 17.48 9.39
N LEU A 119 1.10 16.50 8.50
CA LEU A 119 2.33 16.33 7.73
C LEU A 119 2.56 17.49 6.75
N LYS A 120 1.50 17.98 6.08
CA LYS A 120 1.60 19.17 5.21
C LYS A 120 2.00 20.43 5.99
N GLN A 121 1.49 20.60 7.21
CA GLN A 121 1.91 21.70 8.09
C GLN A 121 3.39 21.59 8.51
N ILE A 122 3.84 20.38 8.86
CA ILE A 122 5.26 20.14 9.15
C ILE A 122 6.12 20.44 7.92
N LYS A 123 5.71 19.97 6.74
CA LYS A 123 6.39 20.25 5.46
C LYS A 123 6.57 21.74 5.23
N ALA A 124 5.51 22.53 5.39
CA ALA A 124 5.57 23.99 5.25
C ALA A 124 6.54 24.66 6.24
N ALA A 125 6.66 24.12 7.46
CA ALA A 125 7.54 24.69 8.47
C ALA A 125 9.02 24.34 8.25
N VAL A 126 9.32 23.13 7.76
CA VAL A 126 10.72 22.61 7.69
C VAL A 126 11.30 22.59 6.28
N ASP A 127 10.46 22.61 5.25
CA ASP A 127 10.87 22.66 3.84
C ASP A 127 9.92 23.57 3.04
N PRO A 128 9.88 24.88 3.37
CA PRO A 128 8.98 25.85 2.76
C PRO A 128 9.22 26.06 1.26
N GLU A 129 10.43 25.77 0.78
CA GLU A 129 10.80 25.88 -0.64
C GLU A 129 10.51 24.61 -1.44
N GLY A 130 10.11 23.52 -0.76
CA GLY A 130 9.78 22.25 -1.40
C GLY A 130 10.99 21.54 -2.01
N LEU A 131 12.18 21.69 -1.42
CA LEU A 131 13.42 21.07 -1.90
C LEU A 131 13.32 19.53 -1.91
N PHE A 132 12.62 18.94 -0.94
CA PHE A 132 12.46 17.49 -0.80
C PHE A 132 11.14 17.00 -1.42
N THR A 133 10.99 17.10 -2.74
CA THR A 133 9.76 16.73 -3.48
C THR A 133 10.00 15.76 -4.65
N ASN A 134 11.19 15.16 -4.73
CA ASN A 134 11.62 14.34 -5.88
C ASN A 134 10.90 12.98 -6.04
N HIS A 135 10.02 12.62 -5.11
CA HIS A 135 9.21 11.39 -5.18
C HIS A 135 7.76 11.74 -5.49
N LYS A 136 7.07 10.94 -6.34
CA LYS A 136 5.67 11.15 -6.73
C LYS A 136 4.67 11.21 -5.56
N GLN A 137 5.07 10.71 -4.40
CA GLN A 137 4.28 10.67 -3.17
C GLN A 137 4.97 11.38 -2.01
N ALA A 138 5.87 12.33 -2.30
CA ALA A 138 6.37 13.24 -1.27
C ALA A 138 5.22 14.08 -0.70
N ILE A 139 5.27 14.40 0.59
CA ILE A 139 4.26 15.26 1.22
C ILE A 139 4.29 16.64 0.53
N PRO A 140 3.18 17.09 -0.07
CA PRO A 140 3.12 18.39 -0.75
C PRO A 140 3.03 19.53 0.27
N LEU A 141 3.36 20.75 -0.17
CA LEU A 141 3.03 21.95 0.56
C LEU A 141 1.48 22.11 0.63
N PRO A 142 0.95 22.78 1.68
CA PRO A 142 -0.46 23.16 1.82
C PRO A 142 -1.13 23.64 0.54
#